data_AF-A0A2S1LNC8-F1
#
_entry.id   AF-A0A2S1LNC8-F1
#
_cell.length_a   1.000
_cell.length_b   1.000
_cell.length_c   1.000
_cell.angle_alpha   90.00
_cell.angle_beta   90.00
_cell.angle_gamma   90.00
#
_symmetry.space_group_name_H-M   'P 1'
#
loop_
_entity.id
_entity.type
_entity.pdbx_description
1 polymer ?
#
loop_
_entity_poly.entity_id
_entity_poly.type
_entity_poly.pdbx_seq_one_letter_code
_entity_poly.pdbx_strand_id
1 'polypeptide(L)'
;MKNLFLTAALVIALSFNASANTVTESTTTNTTIHQEKEYKKIEASEISQDALKVIGAKYSGYSLEEAYVAADGEYKLILSKDGQKVTALFTAAGEFVKEV
;
A
#
# COMPACT_ATOMS: atom_id res chain seq x y z
N MET A 1 -27.50 -51.25 -54.22
CA MET A 1 -27.35 -50.19 -55.24
C MET A 1 -27.51 -48.85 -54.52
N LYS A 2 -26.40 -48.13 -54.32
CA LYS A 2 -26.03 -46.92 -55.08
C LYS A 2 -26.88 -45.69 -54.68
N ASN A 3 -26.26 -44.90 -53.79
CA ASN A 3 -26.03 -43.45 -53.81
C ASN A 3 -27.05 -42.53 -54.51
N LEU A 4 -27.57 -41.55 -53.75
CA LEU A 4 -27.64 -40.12 -54.15
C LEU A 4 -28.07 -39.31 -52.91
N PHE A 5 -27.18 -38.63 -52.20
CA PHE A 5 -26.87 -37.19 -52.33
C PHE A 5 -28.07 -36.31 -52.71
N LEU A 6 -28.38 -35.32 -51.85
CA LEU A 6 -28.72 -33.91 -52.19
C LEU A 6 -29.20 -33.20 -50.89
N THR A 7 -28.30 -32.66 -50.07
CA THR A 7 -28.09 -31.20 -49.90
C THR A 7 -29.36 -30.34 -49.97
N ALA A 8 -29.78 -29.80 -48.82
CA ALA A 8 -30.41 -28.48 -48.74
C ALA A 8 -29.90 -27.81 -47.46
N ALA A 9 -28.97 -26.88 -47.67
CA ALA A 9 -28.43 -26.00 -46.65
C ALA A 9 -29.47 -24.96 -46.24
N LEU A 10 -29.68 -24.80 -44.95
CA LEU A 10 -30.17 -23.53 -44.40
C LEU A 10 -29.38 -23.24 -43.13
N VAL A 11 -28.15 -22.76 -43.32
CA VAL A 11 -27.35 -22.21 -42.23
C VAL A 11 -27.91 -20.82 -41.95
N ILE A 12 -28.83 -20.74 -40.99
CA ILE A 12 -29.23 -19.46 -40.40
C ILE A 12 -28.09 -19.05 -39.46
N ALA A 13 -27.05 -18.44 -40.04
CA ALA A 13 -25.98 -17.81 -39.27
C ALA A 13 -26.54 -16.49 -38.70
N LEU A 14 -27.28 -16.57 -37.60
CA LEU A 14 -27.56 -15.43 -36.75
C LEU A 14 -26.24 -15.03 -36.08
N SER A 15 -25.52 -14.10 -36.71
CA SER A 15 -24.37 -13.43 -36.11
C SER A 15 -24.87 -12.54 -34.97
N PHE A 16 -25.05 -13.13 -33.78
CA PHE A 16 -25.13 -12.39 -32.54
C PHE A 16 -23.77 -11.73 -32.29
N ASN A 17 -23.67 -10.43 -32.61
CA ASN A 17 -22.55 -9.61 -32.19
C ASN A 17 -22.74 -9.29 -30.70
N ALA A 18 -22.42 -10.24 -29.82
CA ALA A 18 -22.22 -9.95 -28.41
C ALA A 18 -20.84 -9.29 -28.28
N SER A 19 -20.81 -7.96 -28.37
CA SER A 19 -19.63 -7.20 -27.94
C SER A 19 -19.57 -7.29 -26.43
N ALA A 20 -18.91 -8.33 -25.91
CA ALA A 20 -18.49 -8.36 -24.52
C ALA A 20 -17.38 -7.31 -24.40
N ASN A 21 -17.72 -6.13 -23.87
CA ASN A 21 -16.73 -5.21 -23.34
C ASN A 21 -16.07 -5.93 -22.16
N THR A 22 -14.99 -6.67 -22.41
CA THR A 22 -14.06 -7.01 -21.35
C THR A 22 -13.40 -5.69 -20.97
N VAL A 23 -14.02 -4.99 -20.01
CA VAL A 23 -13.28 -4.04 -19.19
C VAL A 23 -12.17 -4.89 -18.62
N THR A 24 -10.99 -4.73 -19.19
CA THR A 24 -9.78 -5.19 -18.54
C THR A 24 -9.64 -4.24 -17.37
N GLU A 25 -10.33 -4.54 -16.28
CA GLU A 25 -9.90 -4.06 -15.00
C GLU A 25 -8.50 -4.63 -14.88
N SER A 26 -7.50 -3.82 -15.19
CA SER A 26 -6.24 -3.91 -14.50
C SER A 26 -6.59 -3.68 -13.04
N THR A 27 -7.08 -4.74 -12.39
CA THR A 27 -6.88 -4.96 -10.99
C THR A 27 -5.37 -4.99 -10.88
N THR A 28 -4.79 -3.82 -10.65
CA THR A 28 -3.54 -3.70 -9.94
C THR A 28 -3.82 -4.43 -8.64
N THR A 29 -3.55 -5.74 -8.64
CA THR A 29 -3.26 -6.46 -7.43
C THR A 29 -2.02 -5.77 -6.91
N ASN A 30 -2.24 -4.70 -6.14
CA ASN A 30 -1.33 -4.32 -5.08
C ASN A 30 -1.29 -5.55 -4.18
N THR A 31 -0.45 -6.51 -4.56
CA THR A 31 0.04 -7.52 -3.65
C THR A 31 0.82 -6.71 -2.64
N THR A 32 0.12 -6.19 -1.63
CA THR A 32 0.77 -5.65 -0.46
C THR A 32 1.40 -6.86 0.18
N ILE A 33 2.65 -7.13 -0.22
CA ILE A 33 3.52 -8.01 0.54
C ILE A 33 3.63 -7.31 1.87
N HIS A 34 2.86 -7.76 2.87
CA HIS A 34 3.01 -7.35 4.26
C HIS A 34 4.33 -7.98 4.75
N GLN A 35 5.45 -7.50 4.24
CA GLN A 35 6.72 -7.73 4.89
C GLN A 35 6.69 -6.83 6.12
N GLU A 36 6.52 -7.45 7.29
CA GLU A 36 6.60 -6.73 8.55
C GLU A 36 7.99 -6.10 8.62
N LYS A 37 8.05 -4.77 8.48
CA LYS A 37 9.31 -4.05 8.54
C LYS A 37 9.92 -4.30 9.92
N GLU A 38 11.17 -4.76 9.94
CA GLU A 38 11.92 -4.89 11.18
C GLU A 38 12.35 -3.49 11.64
N TYR A 39 11.98 -3.14 12.87
CA TYR A 39 12.33 -1.86 13.49
C TYR A 39 13.36 -2.08 14.59
N LYS A 40 14.51 -1.42 14.47
CA LYS A 40 15.57 -1.45 15.47
C LYS A 40 15.46 -0.23 16.37
N LYS A 41 15.53 -0.44 17.68
CA LYS A 41 15.51 0.65 18.65
C LYS A 41 16.76 1.50 18.46
N ILE A 42 16.56 2.82 18.42
CA ILE A 42 17.62 3.82 18.29
C ILE A 42 17.45 4.89 19.37
N GLU A 43 18.52 5.61 19.63
CA GLU A 43 18.47 6.79 20.49
C GLU A 43 17.87 7.98 19.73
N ALA A 44 17.23 8.91 20.45
CA ALA A 44 16.65 10.11 19.84
C ALA A 44 17.71 10.97 19.11
N SER A 45 18.98 10.89 19.53
CA SER A 45 20.09 11.57 18.88
C SER A 45 20.49 10.98 17.53
N GLU A 46 20.01 9.77 17.19
CA GLU A 46 20.24 9.13 15.89
C GLU A 46 19.18 9.53 14.84
N ILE A 47 18.13 10.24 15.25
CA ILE A 47 17.16 10.82 14.33
C ILE A 47 17.77 12.09 13.71
N SER A 48 17.67 12.22 12.39
CA SER A 48 18.13 13.43 11.69
C SER A 48 17.47 14.69 12.27
N GLN A 49 18.25 15.77 12.41
CA GLN A 49 17.74 17.06 12.88
C GLN A 49 16.61 17.61 12.00
N ASP A 50 16.68 17.39 10.69
CA ASP A 50 15.62 17.78 9.75
C ASP A 50 14.32 17.03 10.06
N ALA A 51 14.42 15.71 10.28
CA ALA A 51 13.27 14.89 10.62
C ALA A 51 12.67 15.31 11.97
N LEU A 52 13.49 15.53 13.00
CA LEU A 52 13.04 16.01 14.32
C LEU A 52 12.29 17.35 14.22
N LYS A 53 12.74 18.25 13.35
CA LYS A 53 12.08 19.54 13.14
C LYS A 53 10.69 19.38 12.54
N VAL A 54 10.55 18.51 11.52
CA VAL A 54 9.26 18.23 10.88
C VAL A 54 8.31 17.51 11.83
N ILE A 55 8.81 16.49 12.54
CA ILE A 55 8.07 15.71 13.53
C ILE A 55 7.59 16.62 14.67
N GLY A 56 8.49 17.44 15.23
CA GLY A 56 8.18 18.34 16.35
C GLY A 56 7.15 19.41 15.99
N ALA A 57 7.11 19.86 14.74
CA ALA A 57 6.07 20.77 14.27
C ALA A 57 4.68 20.12 14.27
N LYS A 58 4.59 18.82 13.94
CA LYS A 58 3.32 18.08 13.89
C LYS A 58 2.86 17.58 15.26
N TYR A 59 3.80 17.10 16.06
CA TYR A 59 3.57 16.54 17.40
C TYR A 59 4.05 17.49 18.50
N SER A 60 3.80 18.79 18.34
CA SER A 60 4.19 19.79 19.33
C SER A 60 3.55 19.51 20.69
N GLY A 61 4.38 19.51 21.74
CA GLY A 61 3.97 19.19 23.11
C GLY A 61 3.82 17.69 23.40
N TYR A 62 4.21 16.81 22.48
CA TYR A 62 4.44 15.40 22.79
C TYR A 62 5.89 15.19 23.24
N SER A 63 6.09 14.25 24.15
CA SER A 63 7.39 13.72 24.54
C SER A 63 7.72 12.49 23.71
N LEU A 64 8.97 12.36 23.27
CA LEU A 64 9.45 11.14 22.62
C LEU A 64 9.84 10.12 23.69
N GLU A 65 9.12 9.00 23.73
CA GLU A 65 9.38 7.90 24.68
C GLU A 65 10.38 6.90 24.09
N GLU A 66 10.13 6.46 22.86
CA GLU A 66 10.96 5.46 22.18
C GLU A 66 11.05 5.79 20.69
N ALA A 67 12.23 5.53 20.12
CA ALA A 67 12.48 5.70 18.70
C ALA A 67 13.00 4.39 18.11
N TYR A 68 12.56 4.09 16.90
CA TYR A 68 13.04 2.96 16.13
C TYR A 68 13.23 3.37 14.67
N VAL A 69 14.14 2.69 13.98
CA VAL A 69 14.39 2.88 12.55
C VAL A 69 14.27 1.55 11.82
N ALA A 70 13.63 1.56 10.66
CA ALA A 70 13.61 0.45 9.74
C ALA A 70 14.80 0.51 8.77
N ALA A 71 15.09 -0.59 8.07
CA ALA A 71 16.21 -0.68 7.13
C ALA A 71 16.13 0.31 5.95
N ASP A 72 14.92 0.80 5.63
CA ASP A 72 14.65 1.81 4.60
C ASP A 72 14.74 3.25 5.12
N GLY A 73 15.07 3.44 6.40
CA GLY A 73 15.16 4.74 7.06
C GLY A 73 13.82 5.27 7.59
N GLU A 74 12.73 4.49 7.53
CA GLU A 74 11.47 4.88 8.17
C GLU A 74 11.63 4.89 9.70
N TYR A 75 11.18 5.97 10.34
CA TYR A 75 11.17 6.10 11.78
C TYR A 75 9.83 5.67 12.36
N LYS A 76 9.86 4.81 13.37
CA LYS A 76 8.71 4.50 14.23
C LYS A 76 8.95 5.14 15.58
N LEU A 77 8.11 6.10 15.95
CA LEU A 77 8.23 6.85 17.19
C LEU A 77 7.04 6.57 18.09
N ILE A 78 7.32 6.32 19.37
CA ILE A 78 6.33 6.26 20.43
C ILE A 78 6.36 7.61 21.13
N LEU A 79 5.28 8.35 20.98
CA LEU A 79 5.12 9.70 21.50
C LEU A 79 4.11 9.68 22.64
N SER A 80 4.33 10.45 23.69
CA SER A 80 3.42 10.57 24.83
C SER A 80 2.94 12.01 25.00
N LYS A 81 1.65 12.19 25.29
CA LYS A 81 1.08 13.48 25.66
C LYS A 81 -0.04 13.27 26.67
N ASP A 82 0.03 13.99 27.78
CA ASP A 82 -0.97 13.92 28.87
C ASP A 82 -1.24 12.47 29.34
N GLY A 83 -0.20 11.63 29.35
CA GLY A 83 -0.29 10.22 29.74
C GLY A 83 -0.81 9.26 28.66
N GLN A 84 -1.19 9.74 27.49
CA GLN A 84 -1.59 8.92 26.35
C GLN A 84 -0.40 8.68 25.43
N LYS A 85 -0.19 7.42 25.04
CA LYS A 85 0.87 7.02 24.09
C LYS A 85 0.28 6.82 22.71
N VAL A 86 1.02 7.28 21.70
CA VAL A 86 0.68 7.14 20.29
C VAL A 86 1.90 6.63 19.54
N THR A 87 1.68 5.72 18.59
CA THR A 87 2.76 5.23 17.72
C THR A 87 2.60 5.86 16.36
N ALA A 88 3.57 6.66 15.94
CA ALA A 88 3.56 7.32 14.64
C ALA A 88 4.76 6.88 13.79
N LEU A 89 4.50 6.64 12.51
CA LEU A 89 5.50 6.30 11.50
C LEU A 89 5.80 7.54 10.66
N PHE A 90 7.08 7.76 10.40
CA PHE A 90 7.60 8.89 9.64
C PHE A 90 8.62 8.42 8.62
N THR A 91 8.71 9.09 7.48
CA THR A 91 9.77 8.86 6.50
C THR A 91 11.14 9.25 7.08
N ALA A 92 12.23 8.90 6.39
CA ALA A 92 13.58 9.34 6.76
C ALA A 92 13.73 10.88 6.84
N ALA A 93 12.85 11.63 6.14
CA ALA A 93 12.80 13.09 6.18
C ALA A 93 11.91 13.64 7.31
N GLY A 94 11.27 12.78 8.11
CA GLY A 94 10.34 13.16 9.17
C GLY A 94 8.91 13.44 8.70
N GLU A 95 8.57 13.15 7.43
CA GLU A 95 7.21 13.31 6.94
C GLU A 95 6.30 12.23 7.51
N PHE A 96 5.08 12.59 7.91
CA PHE A 96 4.14 11.65 8.51
C PHE A 96 3.66 10.61 7.50
N VAL A 97 3.78 9.34 7.86
CA VAL A 97 3.29 8.19 7.06
C VAL A 97 1.94 7.73 7.58
N LYS A 98 1.89 7.30 8.85
CA LYS A 98 0.66 6.84 9.51
C LYS A 98 0.80 6.80 11.03
N GLU A 99 -0.34 6.74 11.70
CA GLU A 99 -0.45 6.47 13.13
C GLU A 99 -1.02 5.06 13.36
N VAL A 100 -0.60 4.39 14.43
CA VAL A 100 -0.92 2.99 14.76
C VAL A 100 -1.43 2.89 16.19
#